data_AF-A0A840YK93-F1
#
_entry.id   AF-A0A840YK93-F1
#
_cell.length_a   1.000
_cell.length_b   1.000
_cell.length_c   1.000
_cell.angle_alpha   90.00
_cell.angle_beta   90.00
_cell.angle_gamma   90.00
#
_symmetry.space_group_name_H-M   'P 1'
#
loop_
_entity.id
_entity.type
_entity.pdbx_description
1 polymer ?
#
loop_
_entity_poly.entity_id
_entity_poly.type
_entity_poly.pdbx_seq_one_letter_code
_entity_poly.pdbx_strand_id
1 'polypeptide(L)'
;MAQPVQDYPTTETDYLPHVIARCVEKANRYGTPYRFRLNGAEVIVRPGKTAEEVNEEVQRQWQAARMAAPMDGGSGSPAAP
;
A
#
# COMPACT_ATOMS: atom_id res chain seq x y z
N MET A 1 -10.88 -13.49 17.98
CA MET A 1 -9.68 -12.87 18.58
C MET A 1 -8.89 -12.22 17.45
N ALA A 2 -8.68 -10.91 17.47
CA ALA A 2 -7.93 -10.24 16.40
C ALA A 2 -6.45 -10.62 16.54
N GLN A 3 -5.88 -11.23 15.50
CA GLN A 3 -4.45 -11.57 15.49
C GLN A 3 -3.64 -10.26 15.52
N PRO A 4 -2.62 -10.14 16.39
CA PRO A 4 -1.81 -8.93 16.46
C PRO A 4 -1.08 -8.76 15.12
N VAL A 5 -1.33 -7.63 14.44
CA VAL A 5 -0.65 -7.26 13.20
C VAL A 5 0.73 -6.73 13.56
N GLN A 6 1.78 -7.30 12.98
CA GLN A 6 3.15 -6.82 13.17
C GLN A 6 3.49 -5.76 12.12
N ASP A 7 3.99 -4.62 12.58
CA ASP A 7 4.53 -3.60 11.69
C ASP A 7 5.91 -4.03 11.16
N TYR A 8 6.03 -4.08 9.83
CA TYR A 8 7.28 -4.27 9.12
C TYR A 8 7.87 -2.89 8.81
N PRO A 9 9.10 -2.58 9.28
CA PRO A 9 9.72 -1.29 9.03
C PRO A 9 10.07 -1.15 7.54
N THR A 10 9.58 -0.09 6.91
CA THR A 10 9.85 0.27 5.52
C THR A 10 10.26 1.73 5.42
N THR A 11 11.17 2.02 4.49
CA THR A 11 11.60 3.37 4.12
C THR A 11 11.07 3.75 2.75
N GLU A 12 11.02 5.04 2.42
CA GLU A 12 10.56 5.53 1.11
C GLU A 12 11.46 5.08 -0.06
N THR A 13 12.71 4.75 0.25
CA THR A 13 13.70 4.24 -0.71
C THR A 13 13.67 2.72 -0.87
N ASP A 14 12.86 2.01 -0.08
CA ASP A 14 12.79 0.55 -0.17
C ASP A 14 12.21 0.09 -1.51
N TYR A 15 12.78 -1.00 -2.02
CA TYR A 15 12.29 -1.61 -3.25
C TYR A 15 11.02 -2.42 -2.96
N LEU A 16 9.86 -1.89 -3.37
CA LEU A 16 8.53 -2.46 -3.13
C LEU A 16 8.45 -3.98 -3.32
N PRO A 17 8.84 -4.57 -4.47
CA PRO A 17 8.69 -6.02 -4.65
C PRO A 17 9.53 -6.83 -3.66
N HIS A 18 10.67 -6.30 -3.18
CA HIS A 18 11.44 -6.94 -2.11
C HIS A 18 10.70 -6.90 -0.77
N VAL A 19 10.12 -5.74 -0.43
CA VAL A 19 9.29 -5.59 0.78
C VAL A 19 8.11 -6.56 0.75
N ILE A 20 7.39 -6.62 -0.37
CA ILE A 20 6.24 -7.50 -0.54
C ILE A 20 6.65 -8.96 -0.37
N ALA A 21 7.67 -9.40 -1.11
CA ALA A 21 8.16 -10.78 -1.03
C ALA A 21 8.54 -11.16 0.40
N ARG A 22 9.21 -10.24 1.13
CA ARG A 22 9.63 -10.47 2.51
C ARG A 22 8.47 -10.51 3.50
N CYS A 23 7.48 -9.62 3.35
CA CYS A 23 6.28 -9.63 4.18
C CYS A 23 5.44 -10.89 3.95
N VAL A 24 5.27 -11.31 2.69
CA VAL A 24 4.56 -12.55 2.33
C VAL A 24 5.29 -13.77 2.89
N GLU A 25 6.61 -13.85 2.73
CA GLU A 25 7.40 -14.95 3.30
C GLU A 25 7.25 -15.01 4.83
N LYS A 26 7.43 -13.88 5.53
CA LYS A 26 7.28 -13.83 6.99
C LYS A 26 5.86 -14.15 7.44
N ALA A 27 4.84 -13.61 6.77
CA ALA A 27 3.44 -13.86 7.12
C ALA A 27 3.10 -15.35 7.01
N ASN A 28 3.54 -16.00 5.93
CA ASN A 28 3.34 -17.43 5.74
C ASN A 28 4.19 -18.27 6.70
N ARG A 29 5.43 -17.85 6.99
CA ARG A 29 6.36 -18.58 7.87
C ARG A 29 5.96 -18.54 9.34
N TYR A 30 5.52 -17.38 9.82
CA TYR A 30 5.17 -17.16 11.23
C TYR A 30 3.66 -17.20 11.48
N GLY A 31 2.84 -17.39 10.44
CA GLY A 31 1.37 -17.37 10.54
C GLY A 31 0.80 -16.06 11.07
N THR A 32 1.56 -14.96 11.00
CA THR A 32 1.20 -13.68 11.61
C THR A 32 1.02 -12.62 10.53
N PRO A 33 -0.06 -11.82 10.57
CA PRO A 33 -0.23 -10.73 9.61
C PRO A 33 0.84 -9.63 9.80
N TYR A 34 1.42 -9.17 8.70
CA TYR A 34 2.40 -8.10 8.66
C TYR A 34 1.86 -6.86 7.94
N ARG A 35 2.08 -5.67 8.49
CA ARG A 35 1.72 -4.40 7.88
C ARG A 35 2.96 -3.64 7.43
N PHE A 36 2.97 -3.15 6.21
CA PHE A 36 4.03 -2.26 5.74
C PHE A 36 3.44 -0.96 5.18
N ARG A 37 4.25 0.11 5.18
CA ARG A 37 3.84 1.43 4.69
C ARG A 37 4.84 1.96 3.68
N LEU A 38 4.43 2.16 2.44
CA LEU A 38 5.32 2.66 1.38
C LEU A 38 4.61 3.71 0.53
N ASN A 39 5.25 4.86 0.32
CA ASN A 39 4.72 5.97 -0.49
C ASN A 39 3.27 6.36 -0.12
N GLY A 40 2.95 6.36 1.19
CA GLY A 40 1.62 6.69 1.70
C GLY A 40 0.56 5.58 1.57
N ALA A 41 0.87 4.42 0.97
CA ALA A 41 0.01 3.24 1.06
C ALA A 41 0.30 2.45 2.34
N GLU A 42 -0.76 1.97 2.99
CA GLU A 42 -0.69 1.09 4.16
C GLU A 42 -1.34 -0.25 3.79
N VAL A 43 -0.53 -1.31 3.71
CA VAL A 43 -1.01 -2.64 3.28
C VAL A 43 -0.75 -3.69 4.35
N ILE A 44 -1.78 -4.50 4.64
CA ILE A 44 -1.72 -5.60 5.61
C ILE A 44 -1.65 -6.92 4.86
N VAL A 45 -0.48 -7.56 4.90
CA VAL A 45 -0.22 -8.89 4.35
C VAL A 45 -0.64 -9.94 5.34
N ARG A 46 -1.66 -10.73 4.99
CA ARG A 46 -2.11 -11.88 5.79
C ARG A 46 -1.46 -13.18 5.29
N PRO A 47 -1.27 -14.19 6.16
CA PRO A 47 -0.87 -15.52 5.71
C PRO A 47 -1.85 -16.05 4.65
N GLY A 48 -1.32 -16.65 3.59
CA GLY A 48 -2.07 -17.15 2.44
C GLY A 48 -2.19 -16.17 1.26
N LYS A 49 -1.89 -14.87 1.43
CA LYS A 49 -1.81 -13.93 0.30
C LYS A 49 -0.54 -14.14 -0.52
N THR A 50 -0.62 -13.94 -1.83
CA THR A 50 0.54 -13.96 -2.73
C THR A 50 1.15 -12.56 -2.90
N ALA A 51 2.40 -12.51 -3.39
CA ALA A 51 3.06 -11.24 -3.69
C ALA A 51 2.32 -10.42 -4.76
N GLU A 52 1.68 -11.09 -5.72
CA GLU A 52 0.87 -10.44 -6.76
C GLU A 52 -0.36 -9.75 -6.16
N GLU A 53 -1.13 -10.46 -5.32
CA GLU A 53 -2.31 -9.87 -4.66
C GLU A 53 -1.96 -8.66 -3.79
N VAL A 54 -0.84 -8.74 -3.07
CA VAL A 54 -0.35 -7.63 -2.24
C VAL A 54 0.11 -6.47 -3.12
N ASN A 55 0.79 -6.75 -4.25
CA ASN A 55 1.22 -5.72 -5.19
C ASN A 55 0.03 -4.98 -5.82
N GLU A 56 -1.01 -5.70 -6.23
CA GLU A 56 -2.23 -5.09 -6.76
C GLU A 56 -2.90 -4.17 -5.73
N GLU A 57 -2.91 -4.56 -4.45
CA GLU A 57 -3.47 -3.75 -3.36
C GLU A 57 -2.66 -2.46 -3.13
N VAL A 58 -1.33 -2.54 -3.16
CA VAL A 58 -0.45 -1.35 -3.10
C VAL A 58 -0.72 -0.43 -4.27
N GLN A 59 -0.77 -0.96 -5.50
CA GLN A 59 -1.01 -0.18 -6.71
C GLN A 59 -2.37 0.53 -6.66
N ARG A 60 -3.42 -0.16 -6.19
CA ARG A 60 -4.75 0.45 -6.01
C ARG A 60 -4.72 1.59 -5.00
N GLN A 61 -4.03 1.42 -3.86
CA GLN A 61 -3.92 2.48 -2.87
C GLN A 61 -3.12 3.68 -3.38
N TRP A 62 -2.04 3.46 -4.13
CA TRP A 62 -1.30 4.56 -4.76
C TRP A 62 -2.14 5.29 -5.80
N GLN A 63 -2.90 4.57 -6.62
CA GLN A 63 -3.82 5.20 -7.56
C GLN A 63 -4.90 6.01 -6.83
N ALA A 64 -5.50 5.45 -5.77
CA ALA A 64 -6.49 6.15 -4.96
C ALA A 64 -5.89 7.40 -4.27
N ALA A 65 -4.68 7.30 -3.71
CA ALA A 65 -3.99 8.44 -3.09
C ALA A 65 -3.66 9.54 -4.10
N ARG A 66 -3.29 9.17 -5.34
CA ARG A 66 -3.05 10.12 -6.43
C ARG A 66 -4.32 10.80 -6.93
N MET A 67 -5.46 10.09 -6.93
CA MET A 67 -6.76 10.66 -7.29
C MET A 67 -7.39 11.49 -6.17
N ALA A 68 -7.05 11.20 -4.92
CA ALA A 68 -7.55 11.92 -3.74
C ALA A 68 -6.80 13.23 -3.47
N ALA A 69 -5.66 13.49 -4.12
CA ALA A 69 -5.06 14.82 -4.15
C ALA A 69 -5.98 15.73 -4.98
N PRO A 70 -6.72 16.68 -4.36
CA PRO A 70 -7.54 17.59 -5.12
C PRO A 70 -6.63 18.38 -6.06
N MET A 71 -7.11 18.51 -7.28
CA MET A 71 -6.61 19.40 -8.31
C MET A 71 -6.71 20.85 -7.80
N ASP A 72 -5.75 21.29 -6.97
CA ASP A 72 -5.53 22.71 -6.73
C ASP A 72 -4.61 23.22 -7.84
N GLY A 73 -5.22 23.80 -8.88
CA GLY A 73 -4.46 24.42 -9.97
C GLY A 73 -5.07 24.32 -11.36
N GLY A 74 -6.34 24.70 -11.52
CA GLY A 74 -6.98 24.92 -12.82
C GLY A 74 -7.89 26.13 -12.78
N SER A 75 -7.34 27.31 -12.49
CA SER A 75 -8.01 28.60 -12.70
C SER A 75 -8.52 28.67 -14.14
N GLY A 76 -9.84 28.83 -14.29
CA GLY A 76 -10.49 28.91 -15.59
C GLY A 76 -11.98 29.17 -15.53
N SER A 77 -12.41 30.23 -14.84
CA SER A 77 -13.62 30.97 -15.20
C SER A 77 -13.20 32.19 -16.04
N PRO A 78 -14.05 32.79 -16.92
CA PRO A 78 -15.44 32.47 -17.26
C PRO A 78 -15.72 32.44 -18.79
N ALA A 79 -16.88 31.95 -19.23
CA ALA A 79 -17.63 32.53 -20.37
C ALA A 79 -19.02 31.90 -20.52
N ALA A 80 -20.04 32.75 -20.40
CA ALA A 80 -21.43 32.49 -20.80
C ALA A 80 -21.57 32.37 -22.33
N PRO A 81 -22.69 31.84 -22.82
CA PRO A 81 -23.69 32.75 -23.43
C PRO A 81 -25.09 32.65 -22.81
#